data_AF-G9MXW8-F1
#
_entry.id   AF-G9MXW8-F1
#
_cell.length_a   1.000
_cell.length_b   1.000
_cell.length_c   1.000
_cell.angle_alpha   90.00
_cell.angle_beta   90.00
_cell.angle_gamma   90.00
#
_symmetry.space_group_name_H-M   'P 1'
#
loop_
_entity.id
_entity.type
_entity.pdbx_description
1 polymer ?
#
loop_
_entity_poly.entity_id
_entity_poly.type
_entity_poly.pdbx_seq_one_letter_code
_entity_poly.pdbx_strand_id
1 'polypeptide(L)'
;AAAKNQFQQWYPEYGFIFDRILHNNCSSQYELYTNGTENRTEWEQSSRWLGAGSTSALIVPLVNCVLENAPEYVKSGMAGASVILGLTPSILAGLGSDLAERSVLSVIGRRPFLALFLSVGSPAVSPLPLFEHRKFIEILDERRGRMEPKFFTSEKLYVESMILIAECLVVFGAIANNALLARDLAIRAVASFAPQLTYLPLLWISLAAAPHIFAVIALSCLIAVQPATHEMSFGRRLKAWLKAWFVPWMKPEAATLITDNESATYLSLSSFVSILTCMHFIFGTLLFSSILFVSVRDSLPIVGRFLASVFVCRLVLMYELARLR
;
A
#
# COMPACT_ATOMS: atom_id res chain seq x y z
N ALA A 1 14.29 5.78 19.85
CA ALA A 1 13.78 7.10 20.27
C ALA A 1 12.26 7.06 20.16
N ALA A 2 11.53 7.42 21.22
CA ALA A 2 10.06 7.51 21.17
C ALA A 2 9.65 8.58 20.15
N ALA A 3 8.59 8.34 19.39
CA ALA A 3 8.12 9.29 18.40
C ALA A 3 7.46 10.49 19.09
N LYS A 4 8.22 11.55 19.39
CA LYS A 4 7.80 12.76 20.12
C LYS A 4 6.74 13.64 19.41
N ASN A 5 6.26 13.20 18.26
CA ASN A 5 5.35 13.98 17.42
C ASN A 5 3.89 13.55 17.58
N GLN A 6 3.62 12.46 18.30
CA GLN A 6 2.25 12.01 18.60
C GLN A 6 1.62 12.92 19.68
N PHE A 7 0.30 12.95 19.76
CA PHE A 7 -0.48 13.70 20.76
C PHE A 7 -0.43 15.24 20.67
N GLN A 8 0.32 15.79 19.70
CA GLN A 8 0.34 17.24 19.44
C GLN A 8 -0.90 17.71 18.64
N GLN A 9 -1.47 16.82 17.84
CA GLN A 9 -2.63 17.09 17.00
C GLN A 9 -3.56 15.89 17.03
N TRP A 10 -4.85 16.16 17.09
CA TRP A 10 -5.89 15.14 17.12
C TRP A 10 -6.76 15.19 15.86
N TYR A 11 -7.60 14.18 15.69
CA TYR A 11 -8.71 14.24 14.74
C TYR A 11 -9.83 15.15 15.28
N PRO A 12 -10.56 15.87 14.41
CA PRO A 12 -11.41 16.98 14.82
C PRO A 12 -12.61 16.59 15.68
N GLU A 13 -13.23 15.41 15.46
CA GLU A 13 -14.47 15.05 16.15
C GLU A 13 -14.27 14.90 17.67
N TYR A 14 -13.22 14.18 18.10
CA TYR A 14 -12.93 13.95 19.52
C TYR A 14 -11.71 14.73 20.02
N GLY A 15 -11.04 15.48 19.16
CA GLY A 15 -9.77 16.13 19.48
C GLY A 15 -9.84 17.09 20.65
N PHE A 16 -10.92 17.87 20.77
CA PHE A 16 -11.10 18.80 21.90
C PHE A 16 -11.27 18.08 23.24
N ILE A 17 -11.81 16.85 23.23
CA ILE A 17 -11.99 16.02 24.43
C ILE A 17 -10.62 15.51 24.88
N PHE A 18 -9.85 14.91 23.97
CA PHE A 18 -8.53 14.39 24.28
C PHE A 18 -7.56 15.49 24.66
N ASP A 19 -7.60 16.64 23.98
CA ASP A 19 -6.76 17.80 24.31
C ASP A 19 -7.05 18.34 25.72
N ARG A 20 -8.33 18.41 26.11
CA ARG A 20 -8.72 18.79 27.47
C ARG A 20 -8.22 17.77 28.51
N ILE A 21 -8.40 16.48 28.25
CA ILE A 21 -7.95 15.41 29.16
C ILE A 21 -6.43 15.45 29.30
N LEU A 22 -5.71 15.65 28.19
CA LEU A 22 -4.26 15.70 28.14
C LEU A 22 -3.70 16.80 29.06
N HIS A 23 -4.29 17.99 29.01
CA HIS A 23 -3.79 19.14 29.77
C HIS A 23 -4.34 19.23 31.21
N ASN A 24 -5.54 18.72 31.48
CA ASN A 24 -6.16 18.85 32.80
C ASN A 24 -5.91 17.63 33.71
N ASN A 25 -5.93 16.42 33.16
CA ASN A 25 -5.91 15.18 33.94
C ASN A 25 -4.59 14.42 33.76
N CYS A 26 -3.98 14.50 32.57
CA CYS A 26 -2.80 13.72 32.18
C CYS A 26 -1.55 14.56 31.91
N SER A 27 -1.45 15.75 32.53
CA SER A 27 -0.37 16.71 32.27
C SER A 27 1.00 16.17 32.67
N SER A 28 1.10 15.47 33.79
CA SER A 28 2.36 14.89 34.26
C SER A 28 2.88 13.80 33.32
N GLN A 29 2.01 12.90 32.84
CA GLN A 29 2.39 11.87 31.87
C GLN A 29 2.76 12.49 30.52
N TYR A 30 2.09 13.57 30.12
CA TYR A 30 2.40 14.29 28.90
C TYR A 30 3.76 14.98 28.97
N GLU A 31 4.08 15.63 30.09
CA GLU A 31 5.40 16.21 30.33
C GLU A 31 6.52 15.17 30.34
N LEU A 32 6.29 14.00 30.93
CA LEU A 32 7.23 12.88 30.91
C LEU A 32 7.47 12.39 29.47
N TYR A 33 6.41 12.29 28.68
CA TYR A 33 6.49 11.92 27.26
C TYR A 33 7.29 12.95 26.43
N THR A 34 7.10 14.26 26.67
CA THR A 34 7.82 15.30 25.91
C THR A 34 9.28 15.45 26.34
N ASN A 35 9.54 15.46 27.66
CA ASN A 35 10.86 15.72 28.24
C ASN A 35 11.79 14.50 28.11
N GLY A 36 11.23 13.28 28.17
CA GLY A 36 11.87 12.09 27.62
C GLY A 36 13.05 11.51 28.40
N THR A 37 12.98 11.48 29.73
CA THR A 37 13.87 10.66 30.55
C THR A 37 13.10 10.09 31.74
N GLU A 38 12.68 8.83 31.64
CA GLU A 38 12.20 8.04 32.78
C GLU A 38 13.31 7.05 33.15
N ASN A 39 13.64 6.96 34.44
CA ASN A 39 14.68 6.04 34.89
C ASN A 39 14.20 4.59 34.70
N ARG A 40 15.11 3.71 34.29
CA ARG A 40 14.80 2.31 33.94
C ARG A 40 14.16 1.51 35.09
N THR A 41 14.37 1.94 36.33
CA THR A 41 13.81 1.37 37.56
C THR A 41 12.37 1.83 37.86
N GLU A 42 11.98 3.03 37.44
CA GLU A 42 10.62 3.54 37.61
C GLU A 42 9.67 2.91 36.58
N TRP A 43 10.16 2.70 35.35
CA TRP A 43 9.42 2.03 34.27
C TRP A 43 8.89 0.63 34.66
N GLU A 44 9.70 -0.17 35.36
CA GLU A 44 9.33 -1.54 35.72
C GLU A 44 8.15 -1.58 36.70
N GLN A 45 7.99 -0.53 37.52
CA GLN A 45 6.91 -0.41 38.48
C GLN A 45 5.65 0.25 37.88
N SER A 46 5.83 1.27 37.02
CA SER A 46 4.72 2.06 36.48
C SER A 46 4.09 1.48 35.21
N SER A 47 4.91 0.96 34.30
CA SER A 47 4.52 0.76 32.90
C SER A 47 4.48 -0.71 32.47
N ARG A 48 5.25 -1.57 33.13
CA ARG A 48 5.31 -3.02 32.80
C ARG A 48 3.96 -3.71 32.98
N TRP A 49 3.23 -3.37 34.04
CA TRP A 49 1.90 -3.94 34.33
C TRP A 49 0.80 -3.44 33.38
N LEU A 50 1.05 -2.36 32.64
CA LEU A 50 0.20 -1.86 31.57
C LEU A 50 0.48 -2.56 30.21
N GLY A 51 1.37 -3.56 30.20
CA GLY A 51 1.79 -4.24 28.97
C GLY A 51 2.81 -3.46 28.14
N ALA A 52 3.39 -2.39 28.68
CA ALA A 52 4.42 -1.62 27.98
C ALA A 52 5.75 -2.37 27.92
N GLY A 53 6.36 -2.44 26.74
CA GLY A 53 7.77 -2.80 26.61
C GLY A 53 8.67 -1.64 27.04
N SER A 54 9.98 -1.90 27.16
CA SER A 54 10.96 -0.86 27.49
C SER A 54 11.01 0.28 26.46
N THR A 55 10.56 0.02 25.23
CA THR A 55 10.51 0.99 24.13
C THR A 55 9.21 1.80 24.08
N SER A 56 8.15 1.36 24.78
CA SER A 56 6.85 2.03 24.85
C SER A 56 6.52 2.59 26.24
N ALA A 57 7.51 2.53 27.14
CA ALA A 57 7.52 3.06 28.50
C ALA A 57 6.85 4.43 28.65
N LEU A 58 7.19 5.38 27.76
CA LEU A 58 6.71 6.76 27.86
C LEU A 58 5.32 6.97 27.24
N ILE A 59 4.88 6.09 26.35
CA ILE A 59 3.65 6.28 25.57
C ILE A 59 2.47 5.56 26.21
N VAL A 60 2.67 4.32 26.67
CA VAL A 60 1.59 3.50 27.21
C VAL A 60 0.92 4.12 28.45
N PRO A 61 1.64 4.67 29.44
CA PRO A 61 1.02 5.34 30.58
C PRO A 61 0.19 6.56 30.19
N LEU A 62 0.66 7.34 29.20
CA LEU A 62 -0.07 8.48 28.67
C LEU A 62 -1.36 8.05 27.98
N VAL A 63 -1.27 7.05 27.10
CA VAL A 63 -2.43 6.46 26.42
C VAL A 63 -3.42 5.92 27.46
N ASN A 64 -2.94 5.21 28.48
CA ASN A 64 -3.78 4.67 29.53
C ASN A 64 -4.49 5.78 30.32
N CYS A 65 -3.78 6.84 30.73
CA CYS A 65 -4.38 7.99 31.43
C CYS A 65 -5.48 8.67 30.59
N VAL A 66 -5.21 8.89 29.30
CA VAL A 66 -6.20 9.51 28.40
C VAL A 66 -7.42 8.61 28.25
N LEU A 67 -7.21 7.29 28.11
CA LEU A 67 -8.32 6.34 28.03
C LEU A 67 -9.09 6.27 29.34
N GLU A 68 -8.46 6.20 30.51
CA GLU A 68 -9.16 6.16 31.81
C GLU A 68 -10.09 7.36 32.02
N ASN A 69 -9.67 8.55 31.58
CA ASN A 69 -10.46 9.78 31.72
C ASN A 69 -11.41 10.06 30.53
N ALA A 70 -11.35 9.26 29.46
CA ALA A 70 -12.25 9.41 28.32
C ALA A 70 -13.66 8.88 28.65
N PRO A 71 -14.73 9.55 28.21
CA PRO A 71 -16.09 9.03 28.35
C PRO A 71 -16.26 7.68 27.65
N GLU A 72 -17.01 6.75 28.26
CA GLU A 72 -17.30 5.43 27.67
C GLU A 72 -17.96 5.52 26.29
N TYR A 73 -18.78 6.55 26.06
CA TYR A 73 -19.36 6.84 24.74
C TYR A 73 -18.27 7.09 23.67
N VAL A 74 -17.22 7.84 24.00
CA VAL A 74 -16.11 8.13 23.09
C VAL A 74 -15.28 6.88 22.83
N LYS A 75 -15.00 6.08 23.87
CA LYS A 75 -14.31 4.78 23.74
C LYS A 75 -15.07 3.82 22.82
N SER A 76 -16.39 3.72 23.02
CA SER A 76 -17.26 2.92 22.16
C SER A 76 -17.23 3.42 20.70
N GLY A 77 -17.27 4.74 20.50
CA GLY A 77 -17.13 5.35 19.17
C GLY A 77 -15.78 5.06 18.51
N MET A 78 -14.68 5.10 19.26
CA MET A 78 -13.34 4.73 18.77
C MET A 78 -13.28 3.25 18.36
N ALA A 79 -13.84 2.36 19.18
CA ALA A 79 -13.91 0.93 18.86
C ALA A 79 -14.69 0.69 17.54
N GLY A 80 -15.78 1.43 17.31
CA GLY A 80 -16.49 1.40 16.03
C GLY A 80 -15.63 1.87 14.85
N ALA A 81 -14.79 2.89 15.04
CA ALA A 81 -13.88 3.38 14.02
C ALA A 81 -12.81 2.34 13.66
N SER A 82 -12.27 1.64 14.66
CA SER A 82 -11.29 0.57 14.48
C SER A 82 -11.83 -0.59 13.62
N VAL A 83 -13.13 -0.86 13.66
CA VAL A 83 -13.76 -1.87 12.77
C VAL A 83 -13.70 -1.41 11.31
N ILE A 84 -14.11 -0.17 11.03
CA ILE A 84 -14.11 0.39 9.66
C ILE A 84 -12.68 0.45 9.12
N LEU A 85 -11.74 0.95 9.92
CA LEU A 85 -10.33 0.99 9.58
C LEU A 85 -9.79 -0.43 9.37
N GLY A 86 -10.07 -1.38 10.27
CA GLY A 86 -9.65 -2.77 10.14
C GLY A 86 -10.18 -3.47 8.89
N LEU A 87 -11.37 -3.10 8.38
CA LEU A 87 -11.92 -3.60 7.12
C LEU A 87 -11.31 -2.92 5.87
N THR A 88 -10.54 -1.84 6.04
CA THR A 88 -9.96 -1.07 4.92
C THR A 88 -9.13 -1.93 3.96
N PRO A 89 -8.22 -2.81 4.42
CA PRO A 89 -7.49 -3.70 3.50
C PRO A 89 -8.42 -4.58 2.66
N SER A 90 -9.52 -5.09 3.23
CA SER A 90 -10.54 -5.87 2.51
C SER A 90 -11.29 -5.05 1.47
N ILE A 91 -11.72 -3.84 1.84
CA ILE A 91 -12.44 -2.93 0.94
C ILE A 91 -11.52 -2.54 -0.24
N LEU A 92 -10.27 -2.20 0.06
CA LEU A 92 -9.27 -1.86 -0.95
C LEU A 92 -8.96 -3.08 -1.82
N ALA A 93 -8.81 -4.28 -1.27
CA ALA A 93 -8.61 -5.52 -2.02
C ALA A 93 -9.77 -5.84 -2.97
N GLY A 94 -11.01 -5.52 -2.61
CA GLY A 94 -12.17 -5.72 -3.47
C GLY A 94 -12.22 -4.77 -4.67
N LEU A 95 -11.77 -3.52 -4.49
CA LEU A 95 -11.72 -2.51 -5.55
C LEU A 95 -10.37 -2.44 -6.26
N GLY A 96 -9.34 -3.05 -5.70
CA GLY A 96 -7.99 -3.09 -6.21
C GLY A 96 -7.87 -3.87 -7.51
N SER A 97 -6.84 -3.53 -8.28
CA SER A 97 -6.43 -4.33 -9.43
C SER A 97 -5.75 -5.62 -8.98
N ASP A 98 -5.91 -6.68 -9.75
CA ASP A 98 -5.23 -7.94 -9.48
C ASP A 98 -3.71 -7.79 -9.66
N LEU A 99 -2.94 -8.56 -8.90
CA LEU A 99 -1.51 -8.67 -9.04
C LEU A 99 -1.12 -9.23 -10.42
N ALA A 100 -1.97 -10.10 -11.00
CA ALA A 100 -1.75 -10.61 -12.35
C ALA A 100 -1.80 -9.49 -13.40
N GLU A 101 -2.79 -8.61 -13.33
CA GLU A 101 -2.93 -7.43 -14.20
C GLU A 101 -1.68 -6.53 -14.17
N ARG A 102 -1.18 -6.24 -12.97
CA ARG A 102 0.03 -5.42 -12.79
C ARG A 102 1.30 -6.12 -13.31
N SER A 103 1.42 -7.44 -13.09
CA SER A 103 2.56 -8.21 -13.60
C SER A 103 2.59 -8.29 -15.13
N VAL A 104 1.42 -8.41 -15.77
CA VAL A 104 1.28 -8.39 -17.23
C VAL A 104 1.73 -7.04 -17.78
N LEU A 105 1.31 -5.93 -17.17
CA LEU A 105 1.79 -4.60 -17.54
C LEU A 105 3.31 -4.47 -17.40
N SER A 106 3.88 -5.01 -16.32
CA SER A 106 5.32 -4.94 -16.07
C SER A 106 6.14 -5.75 -17.09
N VAL A 107 5.74 -6.99 -17.38
CA VAL A 107 6.51 -7.92 -18.22
C VAL A 107 6.20 -7.73 -19.70
N ILE A 108 4.91 -7.80 -20.08
CA ILE A 108 4.47 -7.74 -21.48
C ILE A 108 4.40 -6.29 -21.95
N GLY A 109 3.86 -5.41 -21.11
CA GLY A 109 3.83 -3.96 -21.40
C GLY A 109 5.18 -3.27 -21.28
N ARG A 110 6.22 -3.96 -20.78
CA ARG A 110 7.59 -3.45 -20.59
C ARG A 110 7.65 -2.15 -19.76
N ARG A 111 6.68 -1.93 -18.88
CA ARG A 111 6.57 -0.72 -18.01
C ARG A 111 6.67 -1.07 -16.52
N PRO A 112 7.84 -1.56 -16.05
CA PRO A 112 7.99 -2.04 -14.68
C PRO A 112 7.87 -0.93 -13.63
N PHE A 113 8.36 0.28 -13.92
CA PHE A 113 8.27 1.40 -12.97
C PHE A 113 6.85 1.88 -12.78
N LEU A 114 6.08 2.02 -13.87
CA LEU A 114 4.68 2.39 -13.78
C LEU A 114 3.90 1.35 -12.96
N ALA A 115 4.10 0.06 -13.25
CA ALA A 115 3.48 -1.02 -12.49
C ALA A 115 3.87 -1.02 -11.00
N LEU A 116 5.16 -0.74 -10.70
CA LEU A 116 5.64 -0.61 -9.32
C LEU A 116 5.01 0.58 -8.60
N PHE A 117 4.98 1.76 -9.23
CA PHE A 117 4.36 2.95 -8.65
C PHE A 117 2.85 2.77 -8.48
N LEU A 118 2.17 2.09 -9.41
CA LEU A 118 0.77 1.68 -9.26
C LEU A 118 0.58 0.75 -8.05
N SER A 119 1.53 -0.15 -7.76
CA SER A 119 1.47 -1.02 -6.58
C SER A 119 1.57 -0.25 -5.26
N VAL A 120 2.42 0.79 -5.21
CA VAL A 120 2.56 1.66 -4.02
C VAL A 120 1.39 2.64 -3.90
N GLY A 121 0.91 3.18 -5.03
CA GLY A 121 -0.24 4.09 -5.08
C GLY A 121 -1.58 3.39 -4.80
N SER A 122 -1.63 2.07 -4.98
CA SER A 122 -2.78 1.23 -4.68
C SER A 122 -2.35 0.03 -3.82
N PRO A 123 -2.26 0.22 -2.48
CA PRO A 123 -1.83 -0.81 -1.54
C PRO A 123 -2.83 -1.96 -1.37
N ALA A 124 -3.86 -1.99 -2.22
CA ALA A 124 -4.76 -3.10 -2.42
C ALA A 124 -4.01 -4.29 -3.02
N VAL A 125 -3.96 -5.39 -2.27
CA VAL A 125 -3.51 -6.68 -2.79
C VAL A 125 -4.60 -7.69 -2.47
N SER A 126 -5.29 -8.16 -3.49
CA SER A 126 -6.38 -9.12 -3.34
C SER A 126 -5.79 -10.51 -3.02
N PRO A 127 -6.13 -11.13 -1.89
CA PRO A 127 -5.71 -12.50 -1.62
C PRO A 127 -6.41 -13.43 -2.61
N LEU A 128 -5.63 -14.20 -3.35
CA LEU A 128 -6.14 -15.28 -4.20
C LEU A 128 -5.99 -16.63 -3.48
N PRO A 129 -6.80 -17.63 -3.85
CA PRO A 129 -6.64 -18.99 -3.36
C PRO A 129 -5.22 -19.50 -3.62
N LEU A 130 -4.63 -20.12 -2.60
CA LEU A 130 -3.34 -20.81 -2.71
C LEU A 130 -3.46 -21.91 -3.79
N PHE A 131 -2.46 -22.00 -4.66
CA PHE A 131 -2.34 -23.03 -5.73
C PHE A 131 -3.28 -22.87 -6.93
N GLU A 132 -4.06 -21.79 -7.04
CA GLU A 132 -4.83 -21.53 -8.26
C GLU A 132 -3.91 -20.94 -9.34
N HIS A 133 -3.96 -21.54 -10.55
CA HIS A 133 -3.13 -21.11 -11.66
C HIS A 133 -3.56 -19.74 -12.16
N ARG A 134 -2.68 -18.74 -12.08
CA ARG A 134 -2.93 -17.40 -12.63
C ARG A 134 -2.99 -17.48 -14.15
N LYS A 135 -4.19 -17.31 -14.72
CA LYS A 135 -4.39 -17.22 -16.17
C LYS A 135 -4.01 -15.83 -16.67
N PHE A 136 -2.71 -15.55 -16.72
CA PHE A 136 -2.19 -14.25 -17.17
C PHE A 136 -2.59 -13.90 -18.62
N ILE A 137 -2.75 -14.91 -19.47
CA ILE A 137 -3.08 -14.73 -20.90
C ILE A 137 -4.56 -14.40 -21.11
N GLU A 138 -5.46 -14.96 -20.29
CA GLU A 138 -6.90 -14.63 -20.36
C GLU A 138 -7.16 -13.15 -20.03
N ILE A 139 -6.23 -12.48 -19.32
CA ILE A 139 -6.29 -11.03 -19.10
C ILE A 139 -6.10 -10.27 -20.42
N LEU A 140 -5.42 -10.83 -21.41
CA LEU A 140 -5.20 -10.20 -22.72
C LEU A 140 -6.30 -10.53 -23.73
N ASP A 141 -7.16 -11.52 -23.45
CA ASP A 141 -8.23 -11.87 -24.37
C ASP A 141 -9.20 -10.70 -24.60
N GLU A 142 -9.56 -10.54 -25.87
CA GLU A 142 -10.45 -9.48 -26.32
C GLU A 142 -11.87 -9.76 -25.78
N ARG A 143 -12.31 -8.96 -24.80
CA ARG A 143 -13.70 -9.05 -24.31
C ARG A 143 -14.63 -8.42 -25.35
N ARG A 144 -15.45 -9.24 -26.00
CA ARG A 144 -16.53 -8.80 -26.89
C ARG A 144 -17.40 -7.73 -26.21
N GLY A 145 -17.54 -6.56 -26.84
CA GLY A 145 -18.41 -5.47 -26.39
C GLY A 145 -17.76 -4.36 -25.55
N ARG A 146 -16.43 -4.37 -25.35
CA ARG A 146 -15.72 -3.26 -24.70
C ARG A 146 -15.36 -2.19 -25.75
N MET A 147 -15.52 -0.91 -25.41
CA MET A 147 -15.13 0.18 -26.30
C MET A 147 -13.61 0.12 -26.54
N GLU A 148 -13.19 -0.09 -27.78
CA GLU A 148 -11.81 0.16 -28.18
C GLU A 148 -11.51 1.64 -27.93
N PRO A 149 -10.45 1.99 -27.19
CA PRO A 149 -10.05 3.38 -26.98
C PRO A 149 -9.41 3.97 -28.25
N LYS A 150 -10.12 3.94 -29.39
CA LYS A 150 -9.68 4.54 -30.67
C LYS A 150 -9.40 6.04 -30.56
N PHE A 151 -9.97 6.70 -29.55
CA PHE A 151 -9.78 8.13 -29.30
C PHE A 151 -8.38 8.51 -28.81
N PHE A 152 -7.60 7.57 -28.26
CA PHE A 152 -6.30 7.89 -27.63
C PHE A 152 -5.08 7.22 -28.26
N THR A 153 -5.25 6.25 -29.16
CA THR A 153 -4.12 5.64 -29.89
C THR A 153 -3.69 6.57 -31.03
N SER A 154 -2.95 7.63 -30.68
CA SER A 154 -2.36 8.54 -31.67
C SER A 154 -1.00 8.04 -32.11
N GLU A 155 -0.75 7.98 -33.43
CA GLU A 155 0.58 7.62 -33.97
C GLU A 155 1.66 8.68 -33.69
N LYS A 156 1.28 9.83 -33.14
CA LYS A 156 2.19 10.93 -32.86
C LYS A 156 2.89 10.74 -31.51
N LEU A 157 4.22 10.60 -31.56
CA LEU A 157 5.10 10.44 -30.39
C LEU A 157 4.90 11.51 -29.29
N TYR A 158 4.58 12.75 -29.67
CA TYR A 158 4.32 13.83 -28.71
C TYR A 158 3.07 13.59 -27.86
N VAL A 159 1.98 13.12 -28.46
CA VAL A 159 0.71 12.83 -27.75
C VAL A 159 0.93 11.70 -26.75
N GLU A 160 1.63 10.65 -27.18
CA GLU A 160 2.02 9.52 -26.34
C GLU A 160 2.90 9.92 -25.15
N SER A 161 3.82 10.85 -25.38
CA SER A 161 4.68 11.39 -24.31
C SER A 161 3.86 12.22 -23.31
N MET A 162 2.90 13.01 -23.77
CA MET A 162 2.00 13.76 -22.88
C MET A 162 1.11 12.84 -22.03
N ILE A 163 0.57 11.77 -22.62
CA ILE A 163 -0.23 10.78 -21.89
C ILE A 163 0.61 10.11 -20.81
N LEU A 164 1.82 9.65 -21.13
CA LEU A 164 2.72 9.05 -20.14
C LEU A 164 3.05 10.02 -18.99
N ILE A 165 3.30 11.30 -19.30
CA ILE A 165 3.54 12.32 -18.27
C ILE A 165 2.30 12.49 -17.38
N ALA A 166 1.10 12.55 -17.98
CA ALA A 166 -0.15 12.67 -17.24
C ALA A 166 -0.39 11.46 -16.33
N GLU A 167 -0.18 10.23 -16.81
CA GLU A 167 -0.26 9.00 -16.02
C GLU A 167 0.70 9.03 -14.84
N CYS A 168 1.97 9.38 -15.08
CA CYS A 168 2.96 9.51 -14.01
C CYS A 168 2.51 10.54 -12.96
N LEU A 169 2.08 11.74 -13.36
CA LEU A 169 1.62 12.76 -12.42
C LEU A 169 0.43 12.28 -11.58
N VAL A 170 -0.52 11.60 -12.20
CA VAL A 170 -1.69 11.03 -11.53
C VAL A 170 -1.27 9.94 -10.52
N VAL A 171 -0.37 9.04 -10.90
CA VAL A 171 0.14 7.98 -10.02
C VAL A 171 0.98 8.54 -8.87
N PHE A 172 1.87 9.51 -9.14
CA PHE A 172 2.63 10.20 -8.09
C PHE A 172 1.71 10.96 -7.14
N GLY A 173 0.64 11.57 -7.64
CA GLY A 173 -0.41 12.18 -6.82
C GLY A 173 -1.08 11.18 -5.89
N ALA A 174 -1.41 9.98 -6.38
CA ALA A 174 -1.98 8.91 -5.55
C ALA A 174 -1.00 8.41 -4.46
N ILE A 175 0.28 8.24 -4.81
CA ILE A 175 1.33 7.88 -3.85
C ILE A 175 1.49 8.95 -2.78
N ALA A 176 1.57 10.22 -3.18
CA ALA A 176 1.69 11.35 -2.26
C ALA A 176 0.48 11.44 -1.32
N ASN A 177 -0.73 11.24 -1.84
CA ASN A 177 -1.95 11.19 -1.03
C ASN A 177 -1.89 10.07 0.02
N ASN A 178 -1.51 8.85 -0.36
CA ASN A 178 -1.37 7.73 0.58
C ASN A 178 -0.28 7.97 1.62
N ALA A 179 0.87 8.53 1.22
CA ALA A 179 1.98 8.84 2.12
C ALA A 179 1.60 9.91 3.14
N LEU A 180 0.88 10.96 2.70
CA LEU A 180 0.35 12.00 3.59
C LEU A 180 -0.68 11.43 4.57
N LEU A 181 -1.61 10.59 4.09
CA LEU A 181 -2.58 9.90 4.95
C LEU A 181 -1.92 9.02 6.00
N ALA A 182 -0.93 8.22 5.60
CA ALA A 182 -0.18 7.35 6.50
C ALA A 182 0.58 8.16 7.56
N ARG A 183 1.17 9.30 7.16
CA ARG A 183 1.81 10.23 8.09
C ARG A 183 0.80 10.86 9.05
N ASP A 184 -0.35 11.31 8.55
CA ASP A 184 -1.39 11.94 9.37
C ASP A 184 -1.94 10.93 10.40
N LEU A 185 -2.21 9.70 9.98
CA LEU A 185 -2.59 8.59 10.86
C LEU A 185 -1.52 8.32 11.93
N ALA A 186 -0.25 8.31 11.54
CA ALA A 186 0.85 8.03 12.47
C ALA A 186 1.06 9.11 13.54
N ILE A 187 0.71 10.38 13.24
CA ILE A 187 0.91 11.52 14.13
C ILE A 187 -0.33 11.77 14.99
N ARG A 188 -1.53 11.65 14.40
CA ARG A 188 -2.80 11.98 15.07
C ARG A 188 -3.44 10.81 15.80
N ALA A 189 -2.92 9.60 15.58
CA ALA A 189 -3.42 8.38 16.18
C ALA A 189 -2.27 7.46 16.61
N VAL A 190 -2.62 6.42 17.37
CA VAL A 190 -1.63 5.50 17.97
C VAL A 190 -2.07 4.06 17.74
N ALA A 191 -1.15 3.21 17.29
CA ALA A 191 -1.38 1.78 17.17
C ALA A 191 -1.19 1.09 18.54
N SER A 192 -2.22 0.42 19.05
CA SER A 192 -2.20 -0.17 20.40
C SER A 192 -1.14 -1.26 20.58
N PHE A 193 -0.84 -2.06 19.55
CA PHE A 193 0.14 -3.15 19.63
C PHE A 193 1.61 -2.67 19.58
N ALA A 194 1.85 -1.50 19.00
CA ALA A 194 3.20 -0.96 18.80
C ALA A 194 3.18 0.58 18.76
N PRO A 195 2.82 1.24 19.88
CA PRO A 195 2.57 2.67 19.92
C PRO A 195 3.80 3.52 19.56
N GLN A 196 5.00 2.99 19.82
CA GLN A 196 6.29 3.63 19.53
C GLN A 196 6.66 3.65 18.04
N LEU A 197 6.01 2.85 17.20
CA LEU A 197 6.37 2.70 15.78
C LEU A 197 5.44 3.52 14.89
N THR A 198 5.75 4.81 14.72
CA THR A 198 4.96 5.71 13.84
C THR A 198 5.12 5.41 12.36
N TYR A 199 6.14 4.68 11.93
CA TYR A 199 6.34 4.36 10.53
C TYR A 199 5.49 3.17 10.03
N LEU A 200 4.69 2.52 10.89
CA LEU A 200 3.92 1.33 10.52
C LEU A 200 2.94 1.55 9.34
N PRO A 201 2.15 2.65 9.27
CA PRO A 201 1.27 2.89 8.12
C PRO A 201 2.04 3.08 6.81
N LEU A 202 3.19 3.74 6.85
CA LEU A 202 4.07 3.89 5.68
C LEU A 202 4.70 2.55 5.27
N LEU A 203 5.11 1.75 6.25
CA LEU A 203 5.63 0.40 6.03
C LEU A 203 4.59 -0.48 5.36
N TRP A 204 3.33 -0.42 5.79
CA TRP A 204 2.25 -1.17 5.15
C TRP A 204 2.11 -0.78 3.67
N ILE A 205 2.06 0.51 3.34
CA ILE A 205 1.97 0.96 1.94
C ILE A 205 3.16 0.47 1.11
N SER A 206 4.39 0.56 1.63
CA SER A 206 5.58 0.13 0.90
C SER A 206 5.70 -1.38 0.76
N LEU A 207 5.18 -2.15 1.73
CA LEU A 207 5.17 -3.61 1.69
C LEU A 207 4.33 -4.17 0.54
N ALA A 208 3.35 -3.41 0.03
CA ALA A 208 2.55 -3.78 -1.14
C ALA A 208 3.40 -3.97 -2.42
N ALA A 209 4.58 -3.34 -2.51
CA ALA A 209 5.49 -3.51 -3.63
C ALA A 209 6.15 -4.89 -3.68
N ALA A 210 6.36 -5.53 -2.52
CA ALA A 210 7.07 -6.81 -2.46
C ALA A 210 6.32 -7.95 -3.19
N PRO A 211 5.03 -8.22 -2.93
CA PRO A 211 4.27 -9.21 -3.71
C PRO A 211 4.33 -8.95 -5.22
N HIS A 212 4.31 -7.69 -5.63
CA HIS A 212 4.39 -7.32 -7.04
C HIS A 212 5.74 -7.68 -7.67
N ILE A 213 6.85 -7.37 -7.01
CA ILE A 213 8.19 -7.72 -7.50
C ILE A 213 8.31 -9.24 -7.71
N PHE A 214 7.88 -10.03 -6.71
CA PHE A 214 7.91 -11.49 -6.83
C PHE A 214 6.96 -12.03 -7.91
N ALA A 215 5.79 -11.42 -8.10
CA ALA A 215 4.87 -11.79 -9.17
C ALA A 215 5.43 -11.50 -10.56
N VAL A 216 6.15 -10.39 -10.72
CA VAL A 216 6.85 -10.05 -11.98
C VAL A 216 7.95 -11.07 -12.26
N ILE A 217 8.73 -11.47 -11.25
CA ILE A 217 9.77 -12.49 -11.40
C ILE A 217 9.13 -13.84 -11.79
N ALA A 218 8.05 -14.24 -11.09
CA ALA A 218 7.32 -15.47 -11.40
C ALA A 218 6.81 -15.49 -12.85
N LEU A 219 6.20 -14.39 -13.31
CA LEU A 219 5.71 -14.28 -14.68
C LEU A 219 6.84 -14.26 -15.71
N SER A 220 7.97 -13.63 -15.39
CA SER A 220 9.16 -13.61 -16.25
C SER A 220 9.80 -14.99 -16.41
N CYS A 221 9.65 -15.87 -15.41
CA CYS A 221 10.08 -17.27 -15.49
C CYS A 221 9.10 -18.14 -16.30
N LEU A 222 7.84 -17.73 -16.44
CA LEU A 222 6.80 -18.45 -17.19
C LEU A 222 6.82 -18.08 -18.68
N ILE A 223 7.11 -16.82 -19.00
CA ILE A 223 7.06 -16.29 -20.36
C ILE A 223 8.48 -16.11 -20.91
N ALA A 224 8.84 -16.93 -21.90
CA ALA A 224 10.03 -16.71 -22.72
C ALA A 224 9.68 -15.79 -23.91
N VAL A 225 9.99 -14.49 -23.78
CA VAL A 225 9.89 -13.56 -24.93
C VAL A 225 11.08 -13.79 -25.85
N GLN A 226 10.90 -14.52 -26.95
CA GLN A 226 11.94 -14.66 -27.97
C GLN A 226 12.13 -13.33 -28.73
N PRO A 227 13.31 -12.70 -28.69
CA PRO A 227 13.60 -11.56 -29.56
C PRO A 227 13.80 -12.06 -31.00
N ALA A 228 13.27 -11.33 -31.98
CA ALA A 228 13.26 -11.73 -33.38
C ALA A 228 14.65 -11.98 -33.99
N THR A 229 15.74 -11.38 -33.48
CA THR A 229 17.09 -11.61 -34.04
C THR A 229 18.25 -11.21 -33.11
N HIS A 230 19.33 -12.01 -33.22
CA HIS A 230 20.76 -11.79 -32.94
C HIS A 230 21.32 -11.83 -31.50
N GLU A 231 22.42 -12.57 -31.35
CA GLU A 231 23.30 -12.64 -30.18
C GLU A 231 23.80 -11.24 -29.77
N MET A 232 23.11 -10.62 -28.81
CA MET A 232 23.57 -9.39 -28.17
C MET A 232 24.29 -9.71 -26.86
N SER A 233 25.44 -9.08 -26.65
CA SER A 233 26.14 -9.16 -25.36
C SER A 233 25.23 -8.71 -24.21
N PHE A 234 25.35 -9.37 -23.05
CA PHE A 234 24.51 -9.14 -21.87
C PHE A 234 24.37 -7.65 -21.52
N GLY A 235 25.46 -6.87 -21.62
CA GLY A 235 25.45 -5.43 -21.35
C GLY A 235 24.60 -4.61 -22.33
N ARG A 236 24.57 -4.94 -23.63
CA ARG A 236 23.69 -4.27 -24.61
C ARG A 236 22.24 -4.69 -24.42
N ARG A 237 22.00 -5.95 -24.05
CA ARG A 237 20.66 -6.47 -23.73
C ARG A 237 20.10 -5.77 -22.48
N LEU A 238 20.91 -5.60 -21.44
CA LEU A 238 20.55 -4.84 -20.25
C LEU A 238 20.30 -3.37 -20.57
N LYS A 239 21.14 -2.72 -21.38
CA LYS A 239 20.95 -1.31 -21.77
C LYS A 239 19.69 -1.10 -22.62
N ALA A 240 19.41 -2.00 -23.56
CA ALA A 240 18.18 -1.96 -24.37
C ALA A 240 16.93 -2.21 -23.51
N TRP A 241 17.02 -3.13 -22.56
CA TRP A 241 15.96 -3.39 -21.58
C TRP A 241 15.71 -2.20 -20.66
N LEU A 242 16.75 -1.60 -20.07
CA LEU A 242 16.67 -0.37 -19.28
C LEU A 242 16.12 0.80 -20.10
N LYS A 243 16.49 0.91 -21.38
CA LYS A 243 15.98 1.96 -22.27
C LYS A 243 14.49 1.75 -22.58
N ALA A 244 14.05 0.50 -22.77
CA ALA A 244 12.64 0.17 -22.99
C ALA A 244 11.73 0.59 -21.82
N TRP A 245 12.28 0.73 -20.62
CA TRP A 245 11.53 1.15 -19.43
C TRP A 245 11.08 2.61 -19.42
N PHE A 246 11.75 3.47 -20.19
CA PHE A 246 11.51 4.92 -20.22
C PHE A 246 10.97 5.42 -21.57
N VAL A 247 10.79 4.52 -22.54
CA VAL A 247 10.37 4.88 -23.89
C VAL A 247 8.83 4.86 -23.99
N PRO A 248 8.19 5.89 -24.59
CA PRO A 248 6.75 5.90 -24.86
C PRO A 248 6.32 4.65 -25.62
N TRP A 249 5.05 4.28 -25.49
CA TRP A 249 4.52 3.08 -26.15
C TRP A 249 4.79 3.14 -27.65
N MET A 250 5.57 2.18 -28.14
CA MET A 250 5.66 1.88 -29.56
C MET A 250 5.00 0.52 -29.74
N LYS A 251 4.07 0.42 -30.69
CA LYS A 251 3.46 -0.87 -31.08
C LYS A 251 4.58 -1.91 -31.21
N PRO A 252 4.63 -2.91 -30.34
CA PRO A 252 5.59 -3.98 -30.51
C PRO A 252 5.29 -4.66 -31.85
N GLU A 253 6.32 -4.93 -32.65
CA GLU A 253 6.20 -5.98 -33.67
C GLU A 253 5.67 -7.25 -32.98
N ALA A 254 4.72 -7.92 -33.62
CA ALA A 254 3.96 -9.04 -33.06
C ALA A 254 4.90 -10.05 -32.37
N ALA A 255 4.99 -9.97 -31.05
CA ALA A 255 5.80 -10.88 -30.25
C ALA A 255 4.95 -12.12 -29.99
N THR A 256 5.35 -13.26 -30.53
CA THR A 256 4.73 -14.54 -30.22
C THR A 256 5.03 -14.90 -28.78
N LEU A 257 4.00 -14.94 -27.94
CA LEU A 257 4.11 -15.40 -26.55
C LEU A 257 4.22 -16.93 -26.56
N ILE A 258 5.37 -17.46 -26.17
CA ILE A 258 5.54 -18.89 -25.90
C ILE A 258 5.45 -19.04 -24.38
N THR A 259 4.40 -19.72 -23.92
CA THR A 259 4.32 -20.20 -22.54
C THR A 259 5.18 -21.45 -22.43
N ASP A 260 6.23 -21.38 -21.62
CA ASP A 260 6.98 -22.58 -21.26
C ASP A 260 6.14 -23.47 -20.32
N ASN A 261 6.43 -24.78 -20.33
CA ASN A 261 5.81 -25.73 -19.40
C ASN A 261 6.01 -25.28 -17.95
N GLU A 262 5.01 -25.54 -17.10
CA GLU A 262 5.04 -25.17 -15.68
C GLU A 262 6.32 -25.68 -15.00
N SER A 263 7.21 -24.77 -14.67
CA SER A 263 8.45 -25.08 -13.96
C SER A 263 8.20 -25.14 -12.46
N ALA A 264 8.94 -26.00 -11.75
CA ALA A 264 8.88 -26.06 -10.29
C ALA A 264 9.24 -24.71 -9.64
N THR A 265 10.07 -23.90 -10.31
CA THR A 265 10.42 -22.54 -9.89
C THR A 265 9.24 -21.58 -9.96
N TYR A 266 8.45 -21.62 -11.05
CA TYR A 266 7.21 -20.84 -11.17
C TYR A 266 6.21 -21.21 -10.06
N LEU A 267 6.00 -22.50 -9.80
CA LEU A 267 5.08 -22.97 -8.77
C LEU A 267 5.50 -22.50 -7.36
N SER A 268 6.80 -22.58 -7.05
CA SER A 268 7.36 -22.12 -5.78
C SER A 268 7.20 -20.60 -5.61
N LEU A 269 7.54 -19.82 -6.63
CA LEU A 269 7.39 -18.36 -6.60
C LEU A 269 5.94 -17.92 -6.49
N SER A 270 5.02 -18.57 -7.20
CA SER A 270 3.58 -18.27 -7.11
C SER A 270 3.01 -18.56 -5.72
N SER A 271 3.44 -19.67 -5.11
CA SER A 271 3.09 -20.02 -3.73
C SER A 271 3.62 -18.97 -2.75
N PHE A 272 4.87 -18.53 -2.93
CA PHE A 272 5.48 -17.51 -2.10
C PHE A 272 4.76 -16.14 -2.21
N VAL A 273 4.40 -15.72 -3.42
CA VAL A 273 3.60 -14.50 -3.67
C VAL A 273 2.26 -14.55 -2.95
N SER A 274 1.61 -15.71 -2.94
CA SER A 274 0.32 -15.91 -2.26
C SER A 274 0.47 -15.76 -0.74
N ILE A 275 1.52 -16.34 -0.16
CA ILE A 275 1.85 -16.18 1.27
C ILE A 275 2.15 -14.70 1.59
N LEU A 276 2.98 -14.03 0.80
CA LEU A 276 3.29 -12.61 1.00
C LEU A 276 2.04 -11.72 0.93
N THR A 277 1.14 -12.01 0.00
CA THR A 277 -0.14 -11.29 -0.13
C THR A 277 -1.00 -11.48 1.11
N CYS A 278 -1.10 -12.71 1.62
CA CYS A 278 -1.82 -13.03 2.85
C CYS A 278 -1.21 -12.29 4.06
N MET A 279 0.12 -12.29 4.18
CA MET A 279 0.82 -11.59 5.27
C MET A 279 0.63 -10.08 5.21
N HIS A 280 0.73 -9.48 4.02
CA HIS A 280 0.46 -8.04 3.81
C HIS A 280 -0.97 -7.66 4.18
N PHE A 281 -1.93 -8.52 3.82
CA PHE A 281 -3.34 -8.34 4.16
C PHE A 281 -3.58 -8.42 5.67
N ILE A 282 -3.10 -9.47 6.33
CA ILE A 282 -3.21 -9.66 7.79
C ILE A 282 -2.55 -8.49 8.54
N PHE A 283 -1.36 -8.09 8.10
CA PHE A 283 -0.62 -6.97 8.70
C PHE A 283 -1.40 -5.66 8.58
N GLY A 284 -1.99 -5.39 7.42
CA GLY A 284 -2.87 -4.23 7.23
C GLY A 284 -4.07 -4.25 8.18
N THR A 285 -4.75 -5.38 8.27
CA THR A 285 -5.95 -5.51 9.10
C THR A 285 -5.61 -5.28 10.58
N LEU A 286 -4.54 -5.92 11.07
CA LEU A 286 -4.04 -5.74 12.43
C LEU A 286 -3.61 -4.30 12.70
N LEU A 287 -2.93 -3.67 11.74
CA LEU A 287 -2.48 -2.29 11.88
C LEU A 287 -3.65 -1.32 11.98
N PHE A 288 -4.61 -1.40 11.07
CA PHE A 288 -5.73 -0.46 11.05
C PHE A 288 -6.77 -0.73 12.16
N SER A 289 -6.96 -1.99 12.57
CA SER A 289 -7.86 -2.33 13.68
C SER A 289 -7.32 -1.95 15.05
N SER A 290 -6.02 -1.66 15.16
CA SER A 290 -5.37 -1.27 16.41
C SER A 290 -5.21 0.24 16.56
N ILE A 291 -5.68 1.04 15.61
CA ILE A 291 -5.59 2.50 15.65
C ILE A 291 -6.58 3.05 16.69
N LEU A 292 -6.05 3.82 17.63
CA LEU A 292 -6.77 4.54 18.68
C LEU A 292 -6.89 6.03 18.36
N PHE A 293 -7.78 6.73 19.08
CA PHE A 293 -8.02 8.17 19.00
C PHE A 293 -8.58 8.69 17.66
N VAL A 294 -9.21 7.80 16.89
CA VAL A 294 -9.95 8.13 15.66
C VAL A 294 -11.44 7.89 15.89
N SER A 295 -12.28 8.85 15.48
CA SER A 295 -13.74 8.67 15.52
C SER A 295 -14.24 7.95 14.26
N VAL A 296 -15.45 7.38 14.32
CA VAL A 296 -16.09 6.80 13.12
C VAL A 296 -16.18 7.84 12.00
N ARG A 297 -16.59 9.07 12.34
CA ARG A 297 -16.74 10.16 11.37
C ARG A 297 -15.42 10.53 10.70
N ASP A 298 -14.33 10.52 11.45
CA ASP A 298 -12.98 10.82 10.93
C ASP A 298 -12.38 9.66 10.15
N SER A 299 -12.80 8.41 10.44
CA SER A 299 -12.32 7.23 9.72
C SER A 299 -12.82 7.18 8.27
N LEU A 300 -14.06 7.62 8.01
CA LEU A 300 -14.68 7.61 6.68
C LEU A 300 -13.88 8.39 5.62
N PRO A 301 -13.47 9.66 5.82
CA PRO A 301 -12.67 10.37 4.84
C PRO A 301 -11.26 9.77 4.66
N ILE A 302 -10.69 9.13 5.70
CA ILE A 302 -9.41 8.43 5.58
C ILE A 302 -9.56 7.25 4.60
N VAL A 303 -10.57 6.40 4.83
CA VAL A 303 -10.88 5.26 3.94
C VAL A 303 -11.23 5.76 2.54
N GLY A 304 -12.07 6.79 2.44
CA GLY A 304 -12.45 7.40 1.16
C GLY A 304 -11.26 7.90 0.34
N ARG A 305 -10.26 8.50 0.99
CA ARG A 305 -9.05 8.97 0.30
C ARG A 305 -8.15 7.81 -0.14
N PHE A 306 -8.03 6.73 0.64
CA PHE A 306 -7.35 5.51 0.17
C PHE A 306 -8.08 4.89 -1.03
N LEU A 307 -9.41 4.82 -0.98
CA LEU A 307 -10.23 4.30 -2.07
C LEU A 307 -10.08 5.14 -3.34
N ALA A 308 -10.03 6.47 -3.22
CA ALA A 308 -9.79 7.36 -4.34
C ALA A 308 -8.44 7.08 -5.03
N SER A 309 -7.36 6.93 -4.25
CA SER A 309 -6.05 6.53 -4.79
C SER A 309 -6.11 5.19 -5.52
N VAL A 310 -6.74 4.18 -4.91
CA VAL A 310 -6.90 2.84 -5.52
C VAL A 310 -7.68 2.91 -6.83
N PHE A 311 -8.78 3.67 -6.86
CA PHE A 311 -9.62 3.83 -8.04
C PHE A 311 -8.85 4.52 -9.17
N VAL A 312 -8.15 5.61 -8.87
CA VAL A 312 -7.32 6.33 -9.84
C VAL A 312 -6.22 5.44 -10.42
N CYS A 313 -5.49 4.70 -9.58
CA CYS A 313 -4.49 3.75 -10.05
C CYS A 313 -5.11 2.62 -10.90
N ARG A 314 -6.32 2.15 -10.55
CA ARG A 314 -7.04 1.16 -11.34
C ARG A 314 -7.43 1.69 -12.72
N LEU A 315 -7.86 2.96 -12.82
CA LEU A 315 -8.17 3.58 -14.11
C LEU A 315 -6.94 3.64 -15.02
N VAL A 316 -5.79 4.08 -14.48
CA VAL A 316 -4.52 4.11 -15.23
C VAL A 316 -4.11 2.71 -15.68
N LEU A 317 -4.19 1.71 -14.80
CA LEU A 317 -3.88 0.33 -15.16
C LEU A 317 -4.82 -0.23 -16.24
N MET A 318 -6.12 0.02 -16.12
CA MET A 318 -7.12 -0.44 -17.09
C MET A 318 -6.93 0.22 -18.46
N TYR A 319 -6.54 1.49 -18.47
CA TYR A 319 -6.18 2.21 -19.69
C TYR A 319 -4.96 1.57 -20.36
N GLU A 320 -3.88 1.32 -19.60
CA GLU A 320 -2.66 0.71 -20.13
C GLU A 320 -2.87 -0.74 -20.60
N LEU A 321 -3.66 -1.53 -19.87
CA LEU A 321 -4.03 -2.88 -20.31
C LEU A 321 -4.92 -2.86 -21.56
N ALA A 322 -5.79 -1.86 -21.72
CA ALA A 322 -6.60 -1.73 -22.92
C ALA A 322 -5.78 -1.38 -24.16
N ARG A 323 -4.56 -0.85 -23.99
CA ARG A 323 -3.60 -0.59 -25.08
C ARG A 323 -2.75 -1.81 -25.44
N LEU A 324 -2.64 -2.75 -24.50
CA LEU A 324 -1.87 -3.99 -24.64
C LEU A 324 -2.63 -5.08 -25.39
N ARG A 325 -3.96 -5.02 -25.38
CA ARG A 325 -4.85 -5.91 -26.12
C ARG A 325 -5.02 -5.37 -27.54
#